data_AF-A0A542EGG4-F1
#
_entry.id   AF-A0A542EGG4-F1
#
_cell.length_a   1.000
_cell.length_b   1.000
_cell.length_c   1.000
_cell.angle_alpha   90.00
_cell.angle_beta   90.00
_cell.angle_gamma   90.00
#
_symmetry.space_group_name_H-M   'P 1'
#
loop_
_entity.id
_entity.type
_entity.pdbx_description
1 polymer ?
#
loop_
_entity_poly.entity_id
_entity_poly.type
_entity_poly.pdbx_seq_one_letter_code
_entity_poly.pdbx_strand_id
1 'polypeptide(L)'
;MRSNDLQWACSGHPQPEIFFPNTNRDLSAAKKICSDCPAKLMCGRAGVESLESGVWGGTLLHNGVPNNRLFTREYPGAGRKKATTQSA
;
A
#
# COMPACT_ATOMS: atom_id res chain seq x y z
N MET A 1 -15.86 -17.55 21.68
CA MET A 1 -15.47 -17.59 20.25
C MET A 1 -14.33 -16.59 20.08
N ARG A 2 -13.14 -17.05 19.67
CA ARG A 2 -11.96 -16.19 19.51
C ARG A 2 -12.13 -15.39 18.22
N SER A 3 -12.43 -14.10 18.35
CA SER A 3 -12.63 -13.14 17.26
C SER A 3 -11.39 -13.07 16.37
N ASN A 4 -11.39 -13.77 15.24
CA ASN A 4 -10.33 -13.74 14.22
C ASN A 4 -10.84 -13.30 12.83
N ASP A 5 -12.01 -12.64 12.77
CA ASP A 5 -12.72 -12.37 11.51
C ASP A 5 -12.24 -11.14 10.73
N LEU A 6 -11.23 -10.42 11.21
CA LEU A 6 -10.64 -9.28 10.50
C LEU A 6 -9.12 -9.37 10.53
N GLN A 7 -8.56 -10.50 10.06
CA GLN A 7 -7.13 -10.56 9.81
C GLN A 7 -6.80 -9.76 8.54
N TRP A 8 -6.07 -8.65 8.72
CA TRP A 8 -5.65 -7.80 7.59
C TRP A 8 -4.50 -8.51 6.86
N ALA A 9 -4.64 -8.73 5.56
CA ALA A 9 -3.65 -9.48 4.76
C ALA A 9 -2.24 -8.87 4.78
N CYS A 10 -2.12 -7.57 5.05
CA CYS A 10 -0.85 -6.86 5.18
C CYS A 10 -0.22 -6.97 6.59
N SER A 11 -0.97 -7.40 7.60
CA SER A 11 -0.49 -7.45 8.98
C SER A 11 0.57 -8.55 9.15
N GLY A 12 1.72 -8.20 9.71
CA GLY A 12 2.85 -9.11 9.86
C GLY A 12 3.65 -9.40 8.59
N HIS A 13 3.40 -8.66 7.49
CA HIS A 13 4.20 -8.80 6.28
C HIS A 13 5.68 -8.51 6.57
N PRO A 14 6.63 -9.36 6.10
CA PRO A 14 8.05 -9.21 6.43
C PRO A 14 8.69 -7.94 5.86
N GLN A 15 8.03 -7.29 4.90
CA GLN A 15 8.49 -6.07 4.23
C GLN A 15 7.33 -5.04 4.19
N PRO A 16 7.09 -4.28 5.26
CA PRO A 16 6.00 -3.31 5.31
C PRO A 16 6.20 -2.14 4.35
N GLU A 17 7.44 -1.85 3.93
CA GLU A 17 7.75 -0.81 2.95
C GLU A 17 7.09 -1.02 1.57
N ILE A 18 6.64 -2.24 1.25
CA ILE A 18 6.04 -2.54 -0.06
C ILE A 18 4.74 -1.76 -0.27
N PHE A 19 4.04 -1.45 0.83
CA PHE A 19 2.83 -0.63 0.83
C PHE A 19 3.14 0.86 0.64
N PHE A 20 4.41 1.27 0.60
CA PHE A 20 4.86 2.61 0.24
C PHE A 20 5.75 2.55 -1.01
N PRO A 21 5.15 2.22 -2.18
CA PRO A 21 5.91 1.82 -3.35
C PRO A 21 6.62 3.00 -4.03
N ASN A 22 7.88 2.78 -4.38
CA ASN A 22 8.69 3.68 -5.21
C ASN A 22 8.89 3.15 -6.64
N THR A 23 8.43 1.93 -6.91
CA THR A 23 8.49 1.29 -8.22
C THR A 23 7.12 0.73 -8.61
N ASN A 24 6.86 0.58 -9.91
CA ASN A 24 5.61 -0.02 -10.39
C ASN A 24 5.49 -1.49 -9.98
N ARG A 25 6.63 -2.18 -9.80
CA ARG A 25 6.68 -3.55 -9.31
C ARG A 25 6.15 -3.64 -7.88
N ASP A 26 6.63 -2.78 -6.98
CA ASP A 26 6.20 -2.75 -5.58
C ASP A 26 4.72 -2.36 -5.47
N LEU A 27 4.30 -1.37 -6.27
CA LEU A 27 2.89 -0.97 -6.32
C LEU A 27 1.98 -2.13 -6.73
N SER A 28 2.37 -2.86 -7.77
CA SER A 28 1.61 -4.02 -8.24
C SER A 28 1.57 -5.14 -7.20
N ALA A 29 2.70 -5.39 -6.52
CA ALA A 29 2.78 -6.39 -5.46
C ALA A 29 1.92 -6.02 -4.24
N ALA A 30 1.97 -4.77 -3.77
CA ALA A 30 1.13 -4.29 -2.68
C ALA A 30 -0.37 -4.36 -3.02
N LYS A 31 -0.76 -3.96 -4.23
CA LYS A 31 -2.15 -4.09 -4.71
C LYS A 31 -2.62 -5.54 -4.73
N LYS A 32 -1.75 -6.48 -5.09
CA LYS A 32 -2.04 -7.92 -5.07
C LYS A 32 -2.23 -8.45 -3.65
N ILE A 33 -1.43 -8.01 -2.68
CA ILE A 33 -1.65 -8.38 -1.27
C ILE A 33 -3.02 -7.88 -0.79
N CYS A 34 -3.42 -6.68 -1.21
CA CYS A 34 -4.72 -6.13 -0.85
C CYS A 34 -5.91 -6.75 -1.59
N SER A 35 -5.73 -7.44 -2.71
CA SER A 35 -6.86 -7.92 -3.53
C SER A 35 -7.70 -8.98 -2.83
N ASP A 36 -7.05 -9.83 -2.04
CA ASP A 36 -7.66 -10.97 -1.37
C ASP A 36 -7.98 -10.68 0.11
N CYS A 37 -7.82 -9.43 0.54
CA CYS A 37 -8.05 -9.03 1.93
C CYS A 37 -9.54 -8.80 2.20
N PRO A 38 -10.18 -9.49 3.16
CA PRO A 38 -11.59 -9.28 3.49
C PRO A 38 -11.86 -7.86 4.03
N ALA A 39 -10.85 -7.23 4.64
CA ALA A 39 -10.95 -5.86 5.16
C ALA A 39 -10.67 -4.77 4.11
N LYS A 40 -10.53 -5.11 2.81
CA LYS A 40 -10.11 -4.17 1.76
C LYS A 40 -10.93 -2.88 1.71
N LEU A 41 -12.27 -2.98 1.75
CA LEU A 41 -13.16 -1.81 1.69
C LEU A 41 -13.03 -0.91 2.93
N MET A 42 -13.01 -1.52 4.12
CA MET A 42 -12.85 -0.83 5.39
C MET A 42 -11.48 -0.14 5.48
N CYS A 43 -10.41 -0.85 5.09
CA CYS A 43 -9.05 -0.33 5.05
C CYS A 43 -8.91 0.84 4.06
N GLY A 44 -9.52 0.72 2.86
CA GLY A 44 -9.53 1.82 1.89
C GLY A 44 -10.19 3.08 2.43
N ARG A 45 -11.35 2.93 3.09
CA ARG A 45 -12.07 4.04 3.72
C ARG A 45 -11.26 4.69 4.84
N ALA A 46 -10.68 3.88 5.72
CA ALA A 46 -9.82 4.37 6.80
C ALA A 46 -8.63 5.18 6.24
N GLY A 47 -8.00 4.70 5.17
CA GLY A 47 -6.90 5.43 4.53
C GLY A 47 -7.30 6.79 3.98
N VAL A 48 -8.52 6.92 3.44
CA VAL A 48 -9.06 8.21 2.98
C VAL A 48 -9.36 9.14 4.16
N GLU A 49 -10.08 8.65 5.17
CA GLU A 49 -10.51 9.44 6.34
C GLU A 49 -9.32 9.93 7.18
N SER A 50 -8.26 9.14 7.29
CA SER A 50 -7.04 9.47 8.03
C SER A 50 -6.00 10.23 7.21
N LEU A 51 -6.30 10.59 5.95
CA LEU A 51 -5.37 11.28 5.03
C LEU A 51 -4.06 10.50 4.85
N GLU A 52 -4.15 9.18 4.83
CA GLU A 52 -2.98 8.30 4.73
C GLU A 52 -2.42 8.30 3.31
N SER A 53 -1.19 7.82 3.18
CA SER A 53 -0.54 7.62 1.90
C SER A 53 0.05 6.23 1.81
N GLY A 54 0.32 5.78 0.58
CA GLY A 54 0.69 4.40 0.30
C GLY A 54 -0.50 3.60 -0.20
N VAL A 55 -0.37 2.28 -0.23
CA VAL A 55 -1.42 1.39 -0.73
C VAL A 55 -2.36 1.01 0.41
N TRP A 56 -3.59 1.50 0.31
CA TRP A 56 -4.68 1.25 1.26
C TRP A 56 -5.88 0.68 0.52
N GLY A 57 -6.41 -0.46 0.98
CA GLY A 57 -7.53 -1.13 0.30
C GLY A 57 -7.26 -1.46 -1.17
N GLY A 58 -5.99 -1.63 -1.58
CA GLY A 58 -5.60 -1.87 -2.97
C GLY A 58 -5.56 -0.61 -3.87
N THR A 59 -5.69 0.57 -3.29
CA THR A 59 -5.58 1.85 -3.99
C THR A 59 -4.36 2.60 -3.46
N LEU A 60 -3.57 3.18 -4.36
CA LEU A 60 -2.51 4.09 -3.96
C LEU A 60 -3.15 5.42 -3.58
N LEU A 61 -2.95 5.83 -2.33
CA LEU A 61 -3.41 7.11 -1.80
C LEU A 61 -2.23 8.05 -1.62
N HIS A 62 -2.49 9.34 -1.80
CA HIS A 62 -1.64 10.44 -1.38
C HIS A 62 -2.49 11.43 -0.60
N ASN A 63 -2.20 11.60 0.69
CA ASN A 63 -2.98 12.41 1.63
C ASN A 63 -4.48 12.07 1.59
N GLY A 64 -4.82 10.78 1.59
CA GLY A 64 -6.20 10.29 1.50
C GLY A 64 -6.83 10.36 0.11
N VAL A 65 -6.13 10.88 -0.91
CA VAL A 65 -6.66 11.01 -2.26
C VAL A 65 -6.12 9.91 -3.17
N PRO A 66 -6.96 9.21 -3.95
CA PRO A 66 -6.49 8.26 -4.96
C PRO A 66 -5.48 8.89 -5.93
N ASN A 67 -4.33 8.23 -6.08
CA ASN A 67 -3.23 8.70 -6.88
C ASN A 67 -2.75 7.57 -7.82
N ASN A 68 -2.44 7.92 -9.07
CA ASN A 68 -1.93 6.99 -10.08
C ASN A 68 -0.43 7.16 -10.39
N ARG A 69 0.25 8.08 -9.69
CA ARG A 69 1.68 8.33 -9.85
C ARG A 69 2.44 7.90 -8.61
N LEU A 70 3.50 7.13 -8.79
CA LEU A 70 4.42 6.78 -7.69
C LEU A 70 4.98 8.03 -7.03
N PHE A 71 5.33 7.93 -5.75
CA PHE A 71 5.90 9.05 -5.01
C PHE A 71 7.30 9.37 -5.55
N THR A 72 7.42 10.39 -6.39
CA THR A 72 8.69 10.71 -7.07
C THR A 72 9.62 11.62 -6.27
N ARG A 73 9.26 12.06 -5.06
CA ARG A 73 10.16 12.85 -4.17
C ARG A 73 9.56 13.25 -2.82
N GLU A 74 8.24 13.42 -2.74
CA GLU A 74 7.59 14.13 -1.62
C GLU A 74 7.21 13.26 -0.43
N TYR A 75 7.22 11.93 -0.54
CA TYR A 75 6.71 11.09 0.55
C TYR A 75 7.78 10.79 1.62
N PRO A 76 7.63 11.23 2.88
CA PRO A 76 8.67 11.07 3.92
C PRO A 76 8.99 9.60 4.25
N GLY A 77 8.02 8.70 4.06
CA GLY A 77 8.17 7.26 4.28
C GLY A 77 8.69 6.48 3.07
N ALA A 78 8.84 7.13 1.90
CA ALA A 78 9.41 6.52 0.71
C ALA A 78 10.93 6.41 0.88
N GLY A 79 11.38 5.46 1.71
CA GLY A 79 12.79 5.14 1.86
C GLY A 79 13.43 4.97 0.48
N ARG A 80 14.59 5.58 0.27
CA ARG A 80 15.31 5.58 -1.02
C ARG A 80 15.74 4.16 -1.38
N LYS A 81 14.88 3.39 -2.05
CA LYS A 81 15.25 2.14 -2.71
C LYS A 81 16.00 2.51 -3.99
N LYS A 82 17.17 1.92 -4.26
CA LYS A 82 17.85 2.14 -5.55
C LYS A 82 16.89 1.72 -6.65
N ALA A 83 16.66 2.62 -7.61
CA ALA A 83 15.88 2.29 -8.80
C ALA A 83 16.62 1.18 -9.56
N THR A 84 16.21 -0.07 -9.36
CA THR A 84 16.65 -1.17 -10.22
C THR A 84 15.90 -0.99 -11.54
N THR A 85 16.62 -0.48 -12.54
CA THR A 85 16.22 -0.48 -13.94
C THR A 85 15.71 -1.88 -14.31
N GLN A 86 14.42 -1.99 -14.60
CA GLN A 86 13.82 -3.21 -15.09
C GLN A 86 13.95 -3.20 -16.61
N SER A 87 15.04 -3.79 -17.11
CA SER A 87 15.22 -4.12 -18.53
C SER A 87 14.86 -5.59 -18.76
N ALA A 88 13.91 -5.84 -19.67
CA ALA A 88 13.86 -7.01 -20.54
C ALA A 88 12.93 -6.66 -21.71
#